data_AF-A0AA88LE25-F1
#
_entry.id   AF-A0AA88LE25-F1
#
_cell.length_a   1.000
_cell.length_b   1.000
_cell.length_c   1.000
_cell.angle_alpha   90.00
_cell.angle_beta   90.00
_cell.angle_gamma   90.00
#
_symmetry.space_group_name_H-M   'P 1'
#
loop_
_entity.id
_entity.type
_entity.pdbx_description
1 polymer ?
#
loop_
_entity_poly.entity_id
_entity_poly.type
_entity_poly.pdbx_seq_one_letter_code
_entity_poly.pdbx_strand_id
1 'polypeptide(L)'
;MLSLKMFGKGLTYLVTLLWSLTLVVGIFDDPFADANSPDLCVIHTPLETKYMSAWLNQRNVVANGCWGTVKPQDFLEEEIHILRVNHPLNEIELKLEGEWFTSSDGPPSKLIILLDSSSPLPWKIKGHSPVHNGRNVTLLVTGQSEVENSEIRVTVQKHSNVNQNADFSVLRFAKKRYGQITTYNSVEGTNKLVFTRGNNGNDAAICGSDHIPVLNSPSPVLSATVSEKKVLSGCYHKAEVGKLHTDLHIVNAQVPPKSTIEIHLSPELERGIENRNMTLILRSGHEDTIWSISASDRLHGFLRVMVSK
;
A
#
# COMPACT_ATOMS: atom_id res chain seq x y z
N MET A 1 67.48 63.18 -42.04
CA MET A 1 68.01 61.96 -41.39
C MET A 1 67.17 61.71 -40.14
N LEU A 2 66.62 60.50 -40.04
CA LEU A 2 65.67 60.03 -39.03
C LEU A 2 66.24 60.03 -37.60
N SER A 3 65.35 60.19 -36.61
CA SER A 3 65.16 59.22 -35.51
C SER A 3 63.98 59.63 -34.63
N LEU A 4 62.91 58.83 -34.59
CA LEU A 4 62.00 58.80 -33.45
C LEU A 4 61.67 57.35 -33.12
N LYS A 5 62.07 56.92 -31.92
CA LYS A 5 61.89 55.58 -31.37
C LYS A 5 60.71 55.57 -30.39
N MET A 6 59.89 54.53 -30.55
CA MET A 6 59.18 53.76 -29.51
C MET A 6 58.06 54.44 -28.71
N PHE A 7 56.82 54.25 -29.19
CA PHE A 7 55.62 54.10 -28.35
C PHE A 7 55.08 52.68 -28.57
N GLY A 8 55.33 51.79 -27.62
CA GLY A 8 54.86 50.40 -27.70
C GLY A 8 54.83 49.83 -26.29
N LYS A 9 53.64 49.86 -25.68
CA LYS A 9 53.23 49.04 -24.51
C LYS A 9 51.84 49.41 -23.94
N GLY A 10 51.20 50.50 -24.39
CA GLY A 10 49.89 50.92 -23.88
C GLY A 10 48.66 50.23 -24.51
N LEU A 11 48.79 49.65 -25.71
CA LEU A 11 47.62 49.19 -26.47
C LEU A 11 47.25 47.72 -26.25
N THR A 12 48.18 46.90 -25.74
CA THR A 12 47.96 45.46 -25.53
C THR A 12 47.15 45.14 -24.28
N TYR A 13 47.18 46.00 -23.26
CA TYR A 13 46.42 45.79 -22.02
C TYR A 13 44.92 46.11 -22.15
N LEU A 14 44.55 46.94 -23.12
CA LEU A 14 43.16 47.35 -23.32
C LEU A 14 42.35 46.30 -24.09
N VAL A 15 43.01 45.50 -24.94
CA VAL A 15 42.36 44.44 -25.72
C VAL A 15 42.14 43.17 -24.89
N THR A 16 43.03 42.86 -23.94
CA THR A 16 42.84 41.71 -23.03
C THR A 16 41.77 41.96 -21.97
N LEU A 17 41.62 43.20 -21.48
CA LEU A 17 40.58 43.55 -20.52
C LEU A 17 39.18 43.53 -21.14
N LEU A 18 39.05 43.89 -22.43
CA LEU A 18 37.80 43.81 -23.18
C LEU A 18 37.36 42.37 -23.48
N TRP A 19 38.32 41.44 -23.66
CA TRP A 19 38.03 40.01 -23.85
C TRP A 19 37.70 39.27 -22.54
N SER A 20 38.17 39.75 -21.38
CA SER A 20 37.71 39.23 -20.09
C SER A 20 36.34 39.75 -19.67
N LEU A 21 35.88 40.90 -20.18
CA LEU A 21 34.56 41.43 -19.85
C LEU A 21 33.43 40.78 -20.68
N THR A 22 33.73 40.24 -21.86
CA THR A 22 32.74 39.53 -22.70
C THR A 22 32.57 38.06 -22.32
N LEU A 23 33.46 37.50 -21.50
CA LEU A 23 33.35 36.13 -20.96
C LEU A 23 32.55 36.04 -19.65
N VAL A 24 32.09 37.17 -19.09
CA VAL A 24 31.23 37.21 -17.88
C VAL A 24 29.74 37.45 -18.22
N VAL A 25 29.38 37.63 -19.49
CA VAL A 25 27.98 37.87 -19.93
C VAL A 25 27.39 36.65 -20.67
N GLY A 26 27.99 35.47 -20.49
CA GLY A 26 27.71 34.28 -21.33
C GLY A 26 27.31 33.01 -20.59
N ILE A 27 26.81 33.08 -19.36
CA ILE A 27 26.10 31.96 -18.72
C ILE A 27 24.70 32.47 -18.37
N PHE A 28 23.80 32.17 -19.31
CA PHE A 28 22.35 32.29 -19.29
C PHE A 28 21.71 32.21 -17.90
N ASP A 29 21.47 33.37 -17.28
CA ASP A 29 20.21 33.59 -16.59
C ASP A 29 19.17 33.89 -17.68
N ASP A 30 18.18 33.02 -17.78
CA ASP A 30 17.10 33.07 -18.76
C ASP A 30 16.28 34.36 -18.54
N PRO A 31 16.31 35.36 -19.45
CA PRO A 31 15.57 36.61 -19.26
C PRO A 31 14.05 36.45 -19.53
N PHE A 32 13.58 35.21 -19.69
CA PHE A 32 12.16 34.84 -19.81
C PHE A 32 11.62 34.08 -18.59
N ALA A 33 12.36 34.04 -17.48
CA ALA A 33 11.77 33.68 -16.20
C ALA A 33 10.88 34.84 -15.73
N ASP A 34 9.66 34.90 -16.24
CA ASP A 34 8.58 35.68 -15.63
C ASP A 34 8.62 35.39 -14.13
N ALA A 35 8.76 36.42 -13.30
CA ALA A 35 8.71 36.30 -11.84
C ALA A 35 7.36 35.78 -11.30
N ASN A 36 6.44 35.40 -12.21
CA ASN A 36 5.14 34.79 -11.96
C ASN A 36 4.98 33.41 -12.63
N SER A 37 6.03 32.85 -13.23
CA SER A 37 6.04 31.47 -13.70
C SER A 37 5.95 30.54 -12.49
N PRO A 38 4.86 29.77 -12.30
CA PRO A 38 4.81 28.81 -11.20
C PRO A 38 6.00 27.86 -11.36
N ASP A 39 6.69 27.58 -10.25
CA ASP A 39 7.83 26.68 -10.17
C ASP A 39 7.43 25.30 -10.73
N LEU A 40 7.56 25.09 -12.03
CA LEU A 40 6.96 23.93 -12.70
C LEU A 40 7.74 22.69 -12.28
N CYS A 41 7.00 21.76 -11.69
CA CYS A 41 7.48 20.46 -11.27
C CYS A 41 8.04 19.68 -12.48
N VAL A 42 9.37 19.59 -12.60
CA VAL A 42 10.04 18.93 -13.75
C VAL A 42 10.18 17.42 -13.51
N ILE A 43 9.61 16.61 -14.41
CA ILE A 43 9.59 15.14 -14.34
C ILE A 43 10.82 14.56 -15.05
N HIS A 44 12.00 14.56 -14.41
CA HIS A 44 13.21 13.96 -14.99
C HIS A 44 13.95 12.99 -14.07
N THR A 45 13.52 12.80 -12.83
CA THR A 45 14.17 11.94 -11.85
C THR A 45 13.23 10.88 -11.29
N PRO A 46 13.75 9.73 -10.83
CA PRO A 46 13.01 8.85 -9.95
C PRO A 46 12.39 9.64 -8.79
N LEU A 47 11.10 9.45 -8.57
CA LEU A 47 10.35 10.11 -7.52
C LEU A 47 10.57 9.36 -6.21
N GLU A 48 11.42 9.91 -5.35
CA GLU A 48 11.54 9.48 -3.97
C GLU A 48 10.55 10.26 -3.10
N THR A 49 9.49 9.58 -2.69
CA THR A 49 8.43 10.19 -1.89
C THR A 49 7.77 9.17 -0.97
N LYS A 50 7.30 9.65 0.18
CA LYS A 50 6.43 8.88 1.08
C LYS A 50 4.94 9.01 0.74
N TYR A 51 4.58 9.97 -0.13
CA TYR A 51 3.19 10.29 -0.44
C TYR A 51 2.57 9.41 -1.54
N MET A 52 3.39 8.61 -2.23
CA MET A 52 2.94 7.74 -3.30
C MET A 52 3.89 6.55 -3.45
N SER A 53 3.31 5.37 -3.69
CA SER A 53 4.04 4.18 -4.10
C SER A 53 3.22 3.42 -5.13
N ALA A 54 3.89 2.73 -6.05
CA ALA A 54 3.22 1.90 -7.05
C ALA A 54 3.72 0.46 -6.98
N TRP A 55 2.79 -0.44 -7.27
CA TRP A 55 3.01 -1.88 -7.22
C TRP A 55 2.34 -2.54 -8.42
N LEU A 56 3.03 -3.51 -9.03
CA LEU A 56 2.52 -4.31 -10.13
C LEU A 56 2.22 -5.73 -9.64
N ASN A 57 0.98 -6.19 -9.78
CA ASN A 57 0.64 -7.59 -9.52
C ASN A 57 1.21 -8.45 -10.65
N GLN A 58 2.20 -9.29 -10.34
CA GLN A 58 2.87 -10.15 -11.32
C GLN A 58 2.12 -11.46 -11.55
N ARG A 59 1.72 -12.14 -10.46
CA ARG A 59 1.03 -13.43 -10.54
C ARG A 59 0.16 -13.68 -9.33
N ASN A 60 -0.91 -14.45 -9.54
CA ASN A 60 -1.75 -14.98 -8.48
C ASN A 60 -1.11 -16.25 -7.90
N VAL A 61 -1.27 -16.44 -6.60
CA VAL A 61 -0.85 -17.62 -5.86
C VAL A 61 -2.09 -18.29 -5.30
N VAL A 62 -2.17 -19.61 -5.41
CA VAL A 62 -3.27 -20.37 -4.84
C VAL A 62 -3.10 -20.41 -3.32
N ALA A 63 -4.06 -19.85 -2.60
CA ALA A 63 -4.22 -20.09 -1.18
C ALA A 63 -5.03 -21.37 -1.00
N ASN A 64 -4.53 -22.29 -0.18
CA ASN A 64 -5.23 -23.53 0.14
C ASN A 64 -5.69 -23.52 1.59
N GLY A 65 -6.83 -24.13 1.88
CA GLY A 65 -7.33 -24.07 3.23
C GLY A 65 -8.66 -24.75 3.45
N CYS A 66 -9.22 -24.46 4.62
CA CYS A 66 -10.59 -24.78 4.96
C CYS A 66 -11.32 -23.51 5.40
N TRP A 67 -12.64 -23.58 5.27
CA TRP A 67 -13.54 -22.54 5.72
C TRP A 67 -14.79 -23.22 6.27
N GLY A 68 -15.19 -22.83 7.47
CA GLY A 68 -16.48 -23.17 8.02
C GLY A 68 -17.51 -22.13 7.61
N THR A 69 -18.73 -22.57 7.33
CA THR A 69 -19.86 -21.65 7.35
C THR A 69 -20.31 -21.41 8.79
N VAL A 70 -20.32 -20.13 9.16
CA VAL A 70 -21.04 -19.68 10.35
C VAL A 70 -22.45 -19.38 9.86
N LYS A 71 -23.42 -20.21 10.22
CA LYS A 71 -24.81 -19.87 9.91
C LYS A 71 -25.16 -18.59 10.67
N PRO A 72 -25.94 -17.66 10.09
CA PRO A 72 -26.38 -16.45 10.79
C PRO A 72 -27.09 -16.71 12.13
N GLN A 73 -27.62 -17.92 12.31
CA GLN A 73 -28.32 -18.39 13.52
C GLN A 73 -27.35 -18.94 14.59
N ASP A 74 -26.17 -19.41 14.17
CA ASP A 74 -25.10 -19.90 15.04
C ASP A 74 -24.24 -18.70 15.43
N PHE A 75 -24.77 -17.85 16.31
CA PHE A 75 -24.05 -16.69 16.82
C PHE A 75 -22.72 -17.15 17.44
N LEU A 76 -21.61 -16.83 16.76
CA LEU A 76 -20.28 -16.97 17.34
C LEU A 76 -19.92 -15.68 18.06
N GLU A 77 -19.57 -15.78 19.34
CA GLU A 77 -18.99 -14.65 20.07
C GLU A 77 -17.67 -14.18 19.43
N GLU A 78 -16.90 -15.12 18.87
CA GLU A 78 -15.60 -14.86 18.24
C GLU A 78 -15.47 -15.60 16.89
N GLU A 79 -15.07 -14.87 15.85
CA GLU A 79 -14.68 -15.40 14.54
C GLU A 79 -13.15 -15.52 14.48
N ILE A 80 -12.64 -16.75 14.30
CA ILE A 80 -11.21 -17.07 14.39
C ILE A 80 -10.68 -17.46 13.01
N HIS A 81 -9.82 -16.63 12.43
CA HIS A 81 -9.22 -16.87 11.13
C HIS A 81 -7.71 -17.04 11.24
N ILE A 82 -7.17 -18.07 10.59
CA ILE A 82 -5.73 -18.35 10.59
C ILE A 82 -5.21 -18.13 9.17
N LEU A 83 -4.20 -17.27 9.03
CA LEU A 83 -3.51 -16.99 7.79
C LEU A 83 -2.04 -17.38 7.95
N ARG A 84 -1.60 -18.40 7.22
CA ARG A 84 -0.22 -18.88 7.22
C ARG A 84 0.46 -18.55 5.90
N VAL A 85 1.59 -17.88 5.97
CA VAL A 85 2.46 -17.64 4.82
C VAL A 85 3.74 -18.46 4.96
N ASN A 86 3.89 -19.46 4.09
CA ASN A 86 5.11 -20.23 3.96
C ASN A 86 6.05 -19.52 2.98
N HIS A 87 7.34 -19.48 3.31
CA HIS A 87 8.39 -18.82 2.53
C HIS A 87 7.99 -17.40 2.10
N PRO A 88 7.67 -16.51 3.07
CA PRO A 88 7.23 -15.16 2.77
C PRO A 88 8.30 -14.40 1.98
N LEU A 89 7.85 -13.47 1.15
CA LEU A 89 8.73 -12.42 0.64
C LEU A 89 8.98 -11.37 1.74
N ASN A 90 9.92 -10.45 1.51
CA ASN A 90 10.48 -9.55 2.53
C ASN A 90 9.45 -8.73 3.34
N GLU A 91 8.24 -8.53 2.84
CA GLU A 91 7.15 -7.79 3.47
C GLU A 91 5.82 -8.40 3.05
N ILE A 92 4.84 -8.46 3.96
CA ILE A 92 3.48 -8.90 3.64
C ILE A 92 2.48 -7.77 3.88
N GLU A 93 1.75 -7.39 2.83
CA GLU A 93 0.55 -6.58 2.92
C GLU A 93 -0.68 -7.49 3.05
N LEU A 94 -1.44 -7.35 4.14
CA LEU A 94 -2.74 -7.98 4.33
C LEU A 94 -3.84 -6.93 4.25
N LYS A 95 -4.69 -7.04 3.24
CA LYS A 95 -5.89 -6.23 3.06
C LYS A 95 -7.12 -7.00 3.51
N LEU A 96 -7.93 -6.39 4.38
CA LEU A 96 -9.22 -6.92 4.82
C LEU A 96 -10.36 -6.28 4.00
N GLU A 97 -11.20 -7.11 3.38
CA GLU A 97 -12.31 -6.68 2.52
C GLU A 97 -13.64 -7.40 2.85
N GLY A 98 -14.77 -6.82 2.45
CA GLY A 98 -16.12 -7.36 2.68
C GLY A 98 -16.75 -6.88 4.00
N GLU A 99 -18.03 -7.15 4.22
CA GLU A 99 -18.74 -6.73 5.45
C GLU A 99 -18.55 -7.78 6.55
N TRP A 100 -17.71 -7.50 7.56
CA TRP A 100 -17.42 -8.47 8.62
C TRP A 100 -18.45 -8.50 9.75
N PHE A 101 -19.37 -7.53 9.78
CA PHE A 101 -20.33 -7.37 10.89
C PHE A 101 -21.70 -6.88 10.41
N THR A 102 -22.41 -7.74 9.68
CA THR A 102 -23.81 -7.48 9.32
C THR A 102 -24.70 -8.63 9.80
N SER A 103 -25.11 -8.55 11.06
CA SER A 103 -26.49 -8.91 11.37
C SER A 103 -27.16 -7.67 11.97
N SER A 104 -28.24 -7.25 11.33
CA SER A 104 -29.16 -6.23 11.84
C SER A 104 -29.82 -6.66 13.16
N ASP A 105 -29.74 -7.94 13.50
CA ASP A 105 -30.59 -8.59 14.50
C ASP A 105 -29.80 -9.27 15.64
N GLY A 106 -28.49 -9.04 15.77
CA GLY A 106 -27.74 -9.58 16.91
C GLY A 106 -26.41 -8.90 17.22
N PRO A 107 -25.78 -9.26 18.37
CA PRO A 107 -24.52 -8.68 18.76
C PRO A 107 -23.44 -9.10 17.76
N PRO A 108 -22.70 -8.15 17.17
CA PRO A 108 -21.60 -8.47 16.26
C PRO A 108 -20.50 -9.28 16.93
N SER A 109 -20.07 -10.33 16.24
CA SER A 109 -18.96 -11.22 16.60
C SER A 109 -17.65 -10.43 16.73
N LYS A 110 -16.72 -10.92 17.55
CA LYS A 110 -15.36 -10.36 17.65
C LYS A 110 -14.46 -11.01 16.61
N LEU A 111 -13.82 -10.21 15.76
CA LEU A 111 -12.89 -10.71 14.74
C LEU A 111 -11.48 -10.89 15.30
N ILE A 112 -10.98 -12.12 15.22
CA ILE A 112 -9.62 -12.50 15.63
C ILE A 112 -8.91 -13.13 14.43
N ILE A 113 -7.81 -12.52 14.01
CA ILE A 113 -6.98 -13.03 12.91
C ILE A 113 -5.62 -13.43 13.47
N LEU A 114 -5.27 -14.69 13.32
CA LEU A 114 -3.97 -15.23 13.65
C LEU A 114 -3.08 -15.18 12.41
N LEU A 115 -2.00 -14.40 12.50
CA LEU A 115 -0.99 -14.22 11.47
C LEU A 115 0.21 -15.13 11.78
N ASP A 116 0.42 -16.11 10.91
CA ASP A 116 1.50 -17.08 11.00
C ASP A 116 2.40 -17.00 9.77
N SER A 117 3.69 -17.22 10.00
CA SER A 117 4.66 -17.36 8.91
C SER A 117 5.79 -18.28 9.28
N SER A 118 6.31 -19.00 8.29
CA SER A 118 7.47 -19.88 8.46
C SER A 118 8.77 -19.13 8.76
N SER A 119 8.82 -17.81 8.53
CA SER A 119 9.97 -16.97 8.89
C SER A 119 9.51 -15.58 9.37
N PRO A 120 10.32 -14.89 10.19
CA PRO A 120 9.96 -13.57 10.71
C PRO A 120 9.77 -12.56 9.57
N LEU A 121 8.68 -11.78 9.63
CA LEU A 121 8.39 -10.74 8.64
C LEU A 121 7.57 -9.58 9.25
N PRO A 122 7.66 -8.39 8.64
CA PRO A 122 6.77 -7.27 8.95
C PRO A 122 5.43 -7.39 8.19
N TRP A 123 4.34 -7.31 8.94
CA TRP A 123 2.96 -7.26 8.43
C TRP A 123 2.47 -5.83 8.31
N LYS A 124 1.92 -5.48 7.15
CA LYS A 124 1.20 -4.23 6.90
C LYS A 124 -0.27 -4.50 6.73
N ILE A 125 -1.11 -3.89 7.56
CA ILE A 125 -2.54 -4.16 7.61
C ILE A 125 -3.31 -3.03 6.92
N LYS A 126 -4.13 -3.38 5.94
CA LYS A 126 -4.98 -2.45 5.18
C LYS A 126 -6.45 -2.82 5.29
N GLY A 127 -7.34 -1.84 5.20
CA GLY A 127 -8.80 -2.08 5.28
C GLY A 127 -9.62 -0.78 5.24
N HIS A 128 -10.95 -0.90 5.18
CA HIS A 128 -11.88 0.24 5.06
C HIS A 128 -13.08 0.14 6.03
N SER A 129 -13.62 1.27 6.52
CA SER A 129 -14.57 1.39 7.66
C SER A 129 -15.84 0.53 7.60
N PRO A 130 -16.53 0.39 6.45
CA PRO A 130 -17.74 -0.42 6.34
C PRO A 130 -17.46 -1.91 6.59
N VAL A 131 -16.20 -2.32 6.42
CA VAL A 131 -15.73 -3.69 6.67
C VAL A 131 -15.82 -4.02 8.17
N HIS A 132 -15.54 -3.03 9.05
CA HIS A 132 -15.45 -3.23 10.50
C HIS A 132 -16.38 -2.37 11.37
N ASN A 133 -17.24 -1.52 10.81
CA ASN A 133 -18.13 -0.61 11.55
C ASN A 133 -17.40 0.18 12.67
N GLY A 134 -16.15 0.59 12.43
CA GLY A 134 -15.31 1.29 13.41
C GLY A 134 -14.80 0.45 14.59
N ARG A 135 -14.95 -0.87 14.54
CA ARG A 135 -14.54 -1.80 15.60
C ARG A 135 -13.07 -2.21 15.49
N ASN A 136 -12.56 -2.66 16.62
CA ASN A 136 -11.17 -3.06 16.83
C ASN A 136 -10.98 -4.53 16.42
N VAL A 137 -10.07 -4.81 15.48
CA VAL A 137 -9.70 -6.17 15.06
C VAL A 137 -8.57 -6.69 15.93
N THR A 138 -8.67 -7.91 16.46
CA THR A 138 -7.56 -8.51 17.22
C THR A 138 -6.65 -9.29 16.29
N LEU A 139 -5.38 -8.93 16.25
CA LEU A 139 -4.34 -9.64 15.50
C LEU A 139 -3.46 -10.43 16.46
N LEU A 140 -3.38 -11.75 16.27
CA LEU A 140 -2.46 -12.62 17.00
C LEU A 140 -1.26 -12.90 16.09
N VAL A 141 -0.10 -12.36 16.43
CA VAL A 141 1.10 -12.53 15.60
C VAL A 141 2.00 -13.57 16.24
N THR A 142 2.33 -14.62 15.51
CA THR A 142 3.17 -15.71 16.04
C THR A 142 4.65 -15.51 15.75
N GLY A 143 5.49 -16.20 16.52
CA GLY A 143 6.94 -16.19 16.37
C GLY A 143 7.55 -14.81 16.56
N GLN A 144 8.53 -14.47 15.71
CA GLN A 144 9.22 -13.18 15.78
C GLN A 144 8.67 -12.13 14.81
N SER A 145 7.62 -12.45 14.04
CA SER A 145 6.96 -11.48 13.15
C SER A 145 6.29 -10.34 13.92
N GLU A 146 6.08 -9.22 13.25
CA GLU A 146 5.54 -8.00 13.85
C GLU A 146 4.54 -7.33 12.91
N VAL A 147 3.61 -6.54 13.47
CA VAL A 147 2.77 -5.64 12.68
C VAL A 147 3.46 -4.29 12.69
N GLU A 148 4.02 -3.91 11.55
CA GLU A 148 4.75 -2.65 11.39
C GLU A 148 3.76 -1.48 11.27
N ASN A 149 2.64 -1.71 10.57
CA ASN A 149 1.71 -0.64 10.23
C ASN A 149 0.27 -1.15 10.06
N SER A 150 -0.71 -0.30 10.38
CA SER A 150 -2.14 -0.58 10.22
C SER A 150 -2.96 0.64 9.85
N GLU A 151 -3.67 0.57 8.72
CA GLU A 151 -4.64 1.58 8.28
C GLU A 151 -5.95 1.51 9.08
N ILE A 152 -6.24 0.38 9.71
CA ILE A 152 -7.43 0.17 10.55
C ILE A 152 -7.06 0.07 12.03
N ARG A 153 -8.05 0.19 12.92
CA ARG A 153 -7.84 0.01 14.36
C ARG A 153 -7.66 -1.47 14.69
N VAL A 154 -6.47 -1.81 15.17
CA VAL A 154 -6.10 -3.18 15.56
C VAL A 154 -5.55 -3.26 16.98
N THR A 155 -5.75 -4.41 17.61
CA THR A 155 -5.06 -4.80 18.85
C THR A 155 -4.16 -5.97 18.54
N VAL A 156 -2.85 -5.76 18.69
CA VAL A 156 -1.83 -6.75 18.37
C VAL A 156 -1.43 -7.50 19.64
N GLN A 157 -1.50 -8.83 19.61
CA GLN A 157 -0.99 -9.71 20.68
C GLN A 157 0.09 -10.61 20.10
N LYS A 158 1.32 -10.50 20.62
CA LYS A 158 2.47 -11.29 20.17
C LYS A 158 2.53 -12.62 20.92
N HIS A 159 2.68 -13.71 20.18
CA HIS A 159 2.77 -15.08 20.66
C HIS A 159 4.05 -15.75 20.16
N SER A 160 5.19 -15.32 20.69
CA SER A 160 6.52 -15.79 20.29
C SER A 160 6.80 -17.27 20.62
N ASN A 161 6.09 -17.84 21.59
CA ASN A 161 6.28 -19.22 22.05
C ASN A 161 5.60 -20.29 21.18
N VAL A 162 4.86 -19.88 20.14
CA VAL A 162 4.22 -20.82 19.21
C VAL A 162 5.26 -21.31 18.21
N ASN A 163 5.60 -22.60 18.24
CA ASN A 163 6.60 -23.18 17.35
C ASN A 163 6.06 -23.30 15.91
N GLN A 164 6.40 -22.35 15.05
CA GLN A 164 5.92 -22.23 13.66
C GLN A 164 6.34 -23.39 12.74
N ASN A 165 7.41 -24.10 13.13
CA ASN A 165 8.02 -25.19 12.35
C ASN A 165 7.49 -26.57 12.74
N ALA A 166 6.74 -26.69 13.83
CA ALA A 166 6.06 -27.92 14.18
C ALA A 166 4.72 -28.00 13.46
N ASP A 167 4.51 -29.09 12.72
CA ASP A 167 3.25 -29.34 12.01
C ASP A 167 2.04 -29.15 12.93
N PHE A 168 1.06 -28.38 12.46
CA PHE A 168 -0.21 -28.12 13.14
C PHE A 168 -0.10 -27.41 14.50
N SER A 169 1.05 -26.86 14.89
CA SER A 169 1.21 -26.19 16.19
C SER A 169 0.29 -24.99 16.37
N VAL A 170 0.12 -24.19 15.31
CA VAL A 170 -0.73 -22.99 15.27
C VAL A 170 -2.20 -23.35 15.35
N LEU A 171 -2.60 -24.39 14.60
CA LEU A 171 -3.96 -24.94 14.66
C LEU A 171 -4.28 -25.49 16.05
N ARG A 172 -3.35 -26.21 16.68
CA ARG A 172 -3.50 -26.73 18.05
C ARG A 172 -3.58 -25.60 19.08
N PHE A 173 -2.77 -24.56 18.92
CA PHE A 173 -2.81 -23.36 19.76
C PHE A 173 -4.18 -22.67 19.66
N ALA A 174 -4.66 -22.42 18.45
CA ALA A 174 -5.95 -21.78 18.22
C ALA A 174 -7.11 -22.63 18.76
N LYS A 175 -7.15 -23.94 18.46
CA LYS A 175 -8.16 -24.87 18.96
C LYS A 175 -8.17 -24.94 20.50
N LYS A 176 -6.99 -24.95 21.15
CA LYS A 176 -6.89 -24.97 22.61
C LYS A 176 -7.39 -23.67 23.26
N ARG A 177 -7.15 -22.52 22.63
CA ARG A 177 -7.48 -21.20 23.19
C ARG A 177 -8.93 -20.78 22.92
N TYR A 178 -9.44 -21.08 21.73
CA TYR A 178 -10.72 -20.57 21.23
C TYR A 178 -11.76 -21.68 21.01
N GLY A 179 -11.39 -22.95 21.15
CA GLY A 179 -12.28 -24.11 20.96
C GLY A 179 -12.57 -24.44 19.49
N GLN A 180 -12.76 -23.42 18.66
CA GLN A 180 -13.13 -23.53 17.25
C GLN A 180 -12.31 -22.61 16.35
N ILE A 181 -12.25 -22.96 15.06
CA ILE A 181 -11.57 -22.19 14.03
C ILE A 181 -12.55 -21.97 12.88
N THR A 182 -12.75 -20.72 12.50
CA THR A 182 -13.67 -20.34 11.41
C THR A 182 -13.03 -20.60 10.06
N THR A 183 -11.79 -20.14 9.85
CA THR A 183 -11.05 -20.43 8.62
C THR A 183 -9.58 -20.70 8.90
N TYR A 184 -8.97 -21.53 8.06
CA TYR A 184 -7.52 -21.70 7.99
C TYR A 184 -7.10 -21.62 6.54
N ASN A 185 -6.13 -20.75 6.25
CA ASN A 185 -5.58 -20.58 4.91
C ASN A 185 -4.06 -20.62 4.98
N SER A 186 -3.45 -21.34 4.05
CA SER A 186 -2.01 -21.42 3.86
C SER A 186 -1.68 -21.03 2.43
N VAL A 187 -0.61 -20.24 2.28
CA VAL A 187 -0.12 -19.79 0.98
C VAL A 187 1.40 -19.87 0.92
N GLU A 188 1.92 -20.09 -0.28
CA GLU A 188 3.35 -20.24 -0.55
C GLU A 188 3.90 -19.01 -1.29
N GLY A 189 4.88 -18.31 -0.73
CA GLY A 189 5.65 -17.31 -1.49
C GLY A 189 4.83 -16.13 -2.03
N THR A 190 4.25 -15.34 -1.13
CA THR A 190 3.47 -14.13 -1.45
C THR A 190 4.01 -12.90 -0.73
N ASN A 191 3.62 -11.70 -1.17
CA ASN A 191 3.75 -10.43 -0.43
C ASN A 191 2.46 -9.62 -0.34
N LYS A 192 1.39 -10.05 -1.01
CA LYS A 192 0.09 -9.40 -0.91
C LYS A 192 -1.00 -10.43 -0.69
N LEU A 193 -1.85 -10.14 0.28
CA LEU A 193 -2.99 -10.95 0.68
C LEU A 193 -4.22 -10.07 0.70
N VAL A 194 -5.30 -10.57 0.11
CA VAL A 194 -6.63 -9.98 0.22
C VAL A 194 -7.52 -11.01 0.89
N PHE A 195 -7.92 -10.71 2.12
CA PHE A 195 -8.78 -11.57 2.92
C PHE A 195 -10.20 -11.00 2.93
N THR A 196 -11.12 -11.75 2.35
CA THR A 196 -12.52 -11.38 2.18
C THR A 196 -13.38 -12.31 3.01
N ARG A 197 -14.36 -11.77 3.74
CA ARG A 197 -15.26 -12.62 4.53
C ARG A 197 -15.98 -13.60 3.62
N GLY A 198 -15.90 -14.87 3.95
CA GLY A 198 -16.63 -15.92 3.24
C GLY A 198 -18.10 -15.88 3.58
N ASN A 199 -18.97 -15.70 2.58
CA ASN A 199 -20.42 -15.82 2.76
C ASN A 199 -21.06 -16.97 1.98
N ASN A 200 -20.31 -17.73 1.17
CA ASN A 200 -20.92 -18.57 0.14
C ASN A 200 -20.38 -20.00 0.16
N GLY A 201 -21.09 -20.90 0.86
CA GLY A 201 -20.96 -22.35 0.69
C GLY A 201 -21.90 -23.11 1.60
N ASN A 202 -22.66 -24.09 1.10
CA ASN A 202 -23.56 -24.91 1.91
C ASN A 202 -22.82 -25.96 2.78
N ASP A 203 -21.49 -25.87 2.88
CA ASP A 203 -20.66 -26.88 3.53
C ASP A 203 -20.27 -26.43 4.94
N ALA A 204 -20.85 -27.12 5.93
CA ALA A 204 -20.61 -26.94 7.37
C ALA A 204 -19.30 -27.60 7.82
N ALA A 205 -18.22 -27.49 7.05
CA ALA A 205 -16.94 -28.06 7.43
C ALA A 205 -16.21 -27.13 8.41
N ILE A 206 -16.47 -27.27 9.70
CA ILE A 206 -15.70 -26.58 10.74
C ILE A 206 -14.22 -26.96 10.58
N CYS A 207 -13.36 -25.95 10.40
CA CYS A 207 -11.92 -26.14 10.40
C CYS A 207 -11.48 -26.73 11.74
N GLY A 208 -10.90 -27.93 11.74
CA GLY A 208 -10.35 -28.54 12.95
C GLY A 208 -11.27 -29.50 13.70
N SER A 209 -12.20 -30.19 13.02
CA SER A 209 -12.56 -31.55 13.46
C SER A 209 -11.27 -32.38 13.58
N ASP A 210 -11.29 -33.49 14.32
CA ASP A 210 -10.07 -34.28 14.59
C ASP A 210 -9.38 -34.86 13.32
N HIS A 211 -9.97 -34.59 12.16
CA HIS A 211 -9.39 -34.79 10.85
C HIS A 211 -8.80 -33.47 10.32
N ILE A 212 -7.51 -33.53 10.00
CA ILE A 212 -6.78 -32.46 9.30
C ILE A 212 -7.63 -32.02 8.11
N PRO A 213 -8.03 -30.74 8.01
CA PRO A 213 -8.84 -30.28 6.89
C PRO A 213 -8.12 -30.61 5.59
N VAL A 214 -8.87 -30.97 4.55
CA VAL A 214 -8.31 -31.23 3.22
C VAL A 214 -7.67 -29.94 2.71
N LEU A 215 -6.37 -29.80 2.94
CA LEU A 215 -5.52 -28.63 2.66
C LEU A 215 -5.27 -28.41 1.16
N ASN A 216 -6.10 -28.99 0.29
CA ASN A 216 -5.91 -28.99 -1.16
C ASN A 216 -7.02 -28.23 -1.90
N SER A 217 -8.02 -27.71 -1.19
CA SER A 217 -9.07 -26.90 -1.80
C SER A 217 -8.64 -25.43 -1.87
N PRO A 218 -8.73 -24.78 -3.05
CA PRO A 218 -8.53 -23.35 -3.17
C PRO A 218 -9.47 -22.59 -2.24
N SER A 219 -8.92 -21.65 -1.49
CA SER A 219 -9.68 -20.83 -0.55
C SER A 219 -10.54 -19.82 -1.30
N PRO A 220 -11.86 -19.78 -1.07
CA PRO A 220 -12.71 -18.74 -1.63
C PRO A 220 -12.60 -17.41 -0.87
N VAL A 221 -11.93 -17.40 0.29
CA VAL A 221 -11.88 -16.25 1.21
C VAL A 221 -10.53 -15.55 1.23
N LEU A 222 -9.47 -16.18 0.71
CA LEU A 222 -8.14 -15.60 0.65
C LEU A 222 -7.63 -15.60 -0.78
N SER A 223 -7.39 -14.41 -1.32
CA SER A 223 -6.61 -14.21 -2.54
C SER A 223 -5.19 -13.82 -2.17
N ALA A 224 -4.22 -14.32 -2.94
CA ALA A 224 -2.82 -14.04 -2.73
C ALA A 224 -2.12 -13.71 -4.05
N THR A 225 -1.23 -12.73 -4.02
CA THR A 225 -0.50 -12.28 -5.20
C THR A 225 0.95 -11.94 -4.88
N VAL A 226 1.82 -12.22 -5.85
CA VAL A 226 3.17 -11.64 -5.87
C VAL A 226 3.09 -10.30 -6.57
N SER A 227 3.36 -9.24 -5.83
CA SER A 227 3.40 -7.86 -6.30
C SER A 227 4.84 -7.35 -6.28
N GLU A 228 5.19 -6.50 -7.23
CA GLU A 228 6.54 -5.91 -7.34
C GLU A 228 6.43 -4.39 -7.21
N LYS A 229 7.24 -3.78 -6.33
CA LYS A 229 7.29 -2.33 -6.21
C LYS A 229 7.88 -1.73 -7.48
N LYS A 230 7.20 -0.72 -8.04
CA LYS A 230 7.68 0.02 -9.22
C LYS A 230 8.26 1.36 -8.82
N VAL A 231 9.38 1.70 -9.46
CA VAL A 231 9.99 3.02 -9.35
C VAL A 231 9.10 4.00 -10.09
N LEU A 232 8.71 5.07 -9.39
CA LEU A 232 7.92 6.15 -9.96
C LEU A 232 8.85 7.21 -10.56
N SER A 233 8.36 7.91 -11.57
CA SER A 233 8.98 9.13 -12.10
C SER A 233 8.03 10.28 -11.90
N GLY A 234 8.51 11.38 -11.36
CA GLY A 234 7.65 12.48 -10.96
C GLY A 234 8.35 13.47 -10.04
N CYS A 235 7.57 14.36 -9.48
CA CYS A 235 8.05 15.43 -8.61
C CYS A 235 6.89 15.89 -7.71
N TYR A 236 7.21 16.68 -6.69
CA TYR A 236 6.22 17.33 -5.84
C TYR A 236 6.82 18.63 -5.27
N HIS A 237 5.96 19.59 -4.95
CA HIS A 237 6.38 20.84 -4.33
C HIS A 237 6.70 20.60 -2.84
N LYS A 238 7.98 20.34 -2.53
CA LYS A 238 8.44 20.05 -1.16
C LYS A 238 8.03 21.12 -0.15
N ALA A 239 8.04 22.39 -0.56
CA ALA A 239 7.65 23.50 0.30
C ALA A 239 6.13 23.56 0.55
N GLU A 240 5.30 23.08 -0.38
CA GLU A 240 3.84 23.28 -0.33
C GLU A 240 3.05 22.05 0.12
N VAL A 241 3.67 20.86 0.11
CA VAL A 241 2.99 19.61 0.45
C VAL A 241 2.37 19.65 1.86
N GLY A 242 1.08 19.34 1.94
CA GLY A 242 0.33 19.29 3.20
C GLY A 242 0.01 20.64 3.86
N LYS A 243 0.44 21.79 3.28
CA LYS A 243 0.11 23.12 3.81
C LYS A 243 -1.35 23.51 3.57
N LEU A 244 -1.91 23.13 2.42
CA LEU A 244 -3.29 23.45 2.04
C LEU A 244 -4.26 22.37 2.51
N HIS A 245 -5.52 22.73 2.73
CA HIS A 245 -6.57 21.77 3.07
C HIS A 245 -6.99 20.85 1.91
N THR A 246 -6.46 21.11 0.71
CA THR A 246 -6.73 20.33 -0.49
C THR A 246 -5.41 19.90 -1.12
N ASP A 247 -5.23 18.60 -1.29
CA ASP A 247 -4.10 18.01 -1.99
C ASP A 247 -4.45 17.72 -3.46
N LEU A 248 -3.47 17.88 -4.36
CA LEU A 248 -3.61 17.56 -5.79
C LEU A 248 -2.60 16.48 -6.15
N HIS A 249 -3.09 15.36 -6.68
CA HIS A 249 -2.26 14.27 -7.17
C HIS A 249 -2.54 14.04 -8.66
N ILE A 250 -1.47 13.96 -9.44
CA ILE A 250 -1.53 13.67 -10.87
C ILE A 250 -0.86 12.32 -11.10
N VAL A 251 -1.61 11.37 -11.65
CA VAL A 251 -1.13 10.02 -11.96
C VAL A 251 -1.22 9.84 -13.46
N ASN A 252 -0.07 9.63 -14.09
CA ASN A 252 0.03 9.26 -15.50
C ASN A 252 0.55 7.83 -15.60
N ALA A 253 -0.32 6.91 -15.98
CA ALA A 253 -0.02 5.48 -16.00
C ALA A 253 0.30 5.00 -17.42
N GLN A 254 1.47 4.38 -17.56
CA GLN A 254 1.88 3.67 -18.78
C GLN A 254 1.67 2.18 -18.55
N VAL A 255 0.47 1.70 -18.88
CA VAL A 255 0.05 0.30 -18.68
C VAL A 255 -0.44 -0.30 -20.00
N PRO A 256 -0.45 -1.64 -20.16
CA PRO A 256 -1.06 -2.28 -21.32
C PRO A 256 -2.56 -1.96 -21.47
N PRO A 257 -3.15 -2.10 -22.67
CA PRO A 257 -4.59 -1.99 -22.87
C PRO A 257 -5.38 -2.94 -21.95
N LYS A 258 -6.58 -2.53 -21.54
CA LYS A 258 -7.49 -3.28 -20.65
C LYS A 258 -6.91 -3.57 -19.26
N SER A 259 -5.95 -2.76 -18.81
CA SER A 259 -5.43 -2.85 -17.45
C SER A 259 -6.40 -2.24 -16.44
N THR A 260 -6.44 -2.83 -15.25
CA THR A 260 -7.09 -2.23 -14.08
C THR A 260 -6.03 -1.60 -13.18
N ILE A 261 -6.22 -0.35 -12.82
CA ILE A 261 -5.36 0.39 -11.89
C ILE A 261 -6.16 0.64 -10.60
N GLU A 262 -5.63 0.15 -9.49
CA GLU A 262 -6.21 0.34 -8.17
C GLU A 262 -5.46 1.45 -7.43
N ILE A 263 -6.18 2.48 -7.00
CA ILE A 263 -5.68 3.58 -6.18
C ILE A 263 -6.20 3.39 -4.76
N HIS A 264 -5.27 3.28 -3.82
CA HIS A 264 -5.55 3.22 -2.39
C HIS A 264 -5.07 4.51 -1.73
N LEU A 265 -6.01 5.27 -1.16
CA LEU A 265 -5.72 6.50 -0.43
C LEU A 265 -5.68 6.19 1.06
N SER A 266 -4.59 6.55 1.74
CA SER A 266 -4.42 6.32 3.18
C SER A 266 -3.87 7.58 3.84
N PRO A 267 -4.21 7.87 5.12
CA PRO A 267 -3.58 8.95 5.84
C PRO A 267 -2.08 8.68 6.01
N GLU A 268 -1.32 9.73 6.30
CA GLU A 268 0.06 9.54 6.73
C GLU A 268 0.06 8.82 8.10
N LEU A 269 0.84 7.73 8.22
CA LEU A 269 0.69 6.69 9.26
C LEU A 269 0.71 7.21 10.70
N GLU A 270 1.37 8.35 10.93
CA GLU A 270 1.51 8.98 12.25
C GLU A 270 0.30 9.84 12.67
N ARG A 271 -0.62 10.18 11.77
CA ARG A 271 -1.57 11.30 11.98
C ARG A 271 -2.97 10.95 12.49
N GLY A 272 -3.22 9.73 12.97
CA GLY A 272 -4.56 9.40 13.46
C GLY A 272 -5.61 9.51 12.34
N ILE A 273 -6.72 10.22 12.60
CA ILE A 273 -7.74 10.55 11.60
C ILE A 273 -7.32 11.84 10.89
N GLU A 274 -7.33 11.84 9.56
CA GLU A 274 -6.92 12.95 8.71
C GLU A 274 -8.13 13.52 7.94
N ASN A 275 -8.34 14.84 8.07
CA ASN A 275 -9.39 15.57 7.35
C ASN A 275 -8.75 16.36 6.19
N ARG A 276 -8.81 15.83 4.97
CA ARG A 276 -8.19 16.41 3.77
C ARG A 276 -9.11 16.29 2.57
N ASN A 277 -9.24 17.37 1.81
CA ASN A 277 -9.80 17.32 0.47
C ASN A 277 -8.72 16.86 -0.51
N MET A 278 -9.08 16.10 -1.53
CA MET A 278 -8.14 15.59 -2.52
C MET A 278 -8.71 15.76 -3.92
N THR A 279 -7.84 16.13 -4.86
CA THR A 279 -8.12 16.07 -6.30
C THR A 279 -7.17 15.07 -6.94
N LEU A 280 -7.72 14.09 -7.65
CA LEU A 280 -6.97 13.13 -8.45
C LEU A 280 -7.15 13.45 -9.93
N ILE A 281 -6.06 13.64 -10.65
CA ILE A 281 -6.03 13.72 -12.11
C ILE A 281 -5.41 12.42 -12.62
N LEU A 282 -6.21 11.58 -13.26
CA LEU A 282 -5.84 10.23 -13.69
C LEU A 282 -5.73 10.19 -15.21
N ARG A 283 -4.58 9.75 -15.72
CA ARG A 283 -4.27 9.66 -17.14
C ARG A 283 -3.71 8.29 -17.49
N SER A 284 -4.13 7.76 -18.63
CA SER A 284 -3.59 6.53 -19.22
C SER A 284 -3.52 6.68 -20.72
N GLY A 285 -2.54 6.04 -21.36
CA GLY A 285 -2.41 6.01 -22.82
C GLY A 285 -3.52 5.20 -23.53
N HIS A 286 -4.39 4.52 -22.78
CA HIS A 286 -5.45 3.68 -23.34
C HIS A 286 -6.82 3.97 -22.72
N GLU A 287 -7.84 4.11 -23.57
CA GLU A 287 -9.23 4.41 -23.17
C GLU A 287 -9.92 3.27 -22.40
N ASP A 288 -9.43 2.04 -22.54
CA ASP A 288 -9.98 0.85 -21.90
C ASP A 288 -9.35 0.55 -20.52
N THR A 289 -8.61 1.52 -19.96
CA THR A 289 -8.06 1.44 -18.61
C THR A 289 -9.16 1.62 -17.57
N ILE A 290 -9.30 0.67 -16.65
CA ILE A 290 -10.27 0.75 -15.56
C ILE A 290 -9.57 1.31 -14.32
N TRP A 291 -10.11 2.39 -13.77
CA TRP A 291 -9.63 2.98 -12.52
C TRP A 291 -10.55 2.58 -11.37
N SER A 292 -10.00 1.91 -10.36
CA SER A 292 -10.68 1.60 -9.11
C SER A 292 -10.05 2.41 -7.99
N ILE A 293 -10.85 3.13 -7.21
CA ILE A 293 -10.36 4.03 -6.15
C ILE A 293 -10.99 3.60 -4.83
N SER A 294 -10.16 3.51 -3.80
CA SER A 294 -10.57 3.23 -2.42
C SER A 294 -9.77 4.10 -1.46
N ALA A 295 -10.35 4.40 -0.30
CA ALA A 295 -9.72 5.24 0.71
C ALA A 295 -9.81 4.58 2.09
N SER A 296 -8.84 4.83 2.98
CA SER A 296 -8.87 4.41 4.37
C SER A 296 -10.01 5.09 5.12
N ASP A 297 -10.54 4.42 6.14
CA ASP A 297 -11.55 4.97 7.08
C ASP A 297 -11.05 6.14 7.90
N ARG A 298 -9.74 6.28 8.02
CA ARG A 298 -9.08 7.37 8.73
C ARG A 298 -8.90 8.61 7.87
N LEU A 299 -9.38 8.61 6.62
CA LEU A 299 -9.26 9.74 5.70
C LEU A 299 -10.65 10.28 5.37
N HIS A 300 -10.95 11.51 5.81
CA HIS A 300 -12.22 12.17 5.55
C HIS A 300 -12.02 13.45 4.73
N GLY A 301 -12.97 13.74 3.85
CA GLY A 301 -12.99 14.97 3.06
C GLY A 301 -13.61 14.75 1.69
N PHE A 302 -13.57 15.80 0.86
CA PHE A 302 -14.07 15.72 -0.50
C PHE A 302 -13.01 15.15 -1.43
N LEU A 303 -13.36 14.09 -2.16
CA LEU A 303 -12.55 13.53 -3.24
C LEU A 303 -13.12 13.97 -4.59
N ARG A 304 -12.33 14.72 -5.36
CA ARG A 304 -12.61 15.07 -6.75
C ARG A 304 -11.75 14.21 -7.67
N VAL A 305 -12.36 13.53 -8.63
CA VAL A 305 -11.65 12.69 -9.60
C VAL A 305 -11.87 13.24 -11.00
N MET A 306 -10.77 13.47 -11.71
CA MET A 306 -10.74 13.86 -13.11
C MET A 306 -9.98 12.79 -13.88
N VAL A 307 -10.64 12.16 -14.85
CA VAL A 307 -10.01 11.18 -15.74
C VAL A 307 -9.81 11.84 -17.10
N SER A 308 -8.58 11.81 -17.59
CA SER A 308 -8.17 12.45 -18.84
C SER A 308 -7.41 11.47 -19.72
N LYS A 309 -7.50 11.69 -21.03
CA LYS A 309 -6.82 10.91 -22.06
C LYS A 309 -5.37 11.37 -22.25
#